data_AF-A0A015KC84-F1
#
_entry.id   AF-A0A015KC84-F1
#
_cell.length_a   1.000
_cell.length_b   1.000
_cell.length_c   1.000
_cell.angle_alpha   90.00
_cell.angle_beta   90.00
_cell.angle_gamma   90.00
#
_symmetry.space_group_name_H-M   'P 1'
#
loop_
_entity.id
_entity.type
_entity.pdbx_description
1 polymer ?
#
loop_
_entity_poly.entity_id
_entity_poly.type
_entity_poly.pdbx_seq_one_letter_code
_entity_poly.pdbx_strand_id
1 'polypeptide(L)'
;MSIKTGLGNSTTEQPTPIQSTMIVQPIDIYPSIDSIMDINNTFKITTINVSGLNTILKQEQVLNYMKINKISCLIVTETKLQTASAKMIYKDFKDITTWWSCDDDNHFLTGVRIIMNNDYAKYVIKKDIIEGQALKLTYKDEILEFYTKLEEILTVEKKLQAKIVCVGDFNASYDTAIA
;
A
#
# COMPACT_ATOMS: atom_id res chain seq x y z
N MET A 1 72.85 -68.30 34.56
CA MET A 1 71.65 -69.09 34.94
C MET A 1 71.17 -68.55 36.28
N SER A 2 69.88 -68.18 36.38
CA SER A 2 69.20 -67.72 37.61
C SER A 2 69.68 -66.44 38.30
N ILE A 3 68.92 -65.80 39.20
CA ILE A 3 67.52 -65.30 39.12
C ILE A 3 67.48 -63.96 39.89
N LYS A 4 66.50 -63.09 39.59
CA LYS A 4 66.17 -61.81 40.26
C LYS A 4 66.07 -61.90 41.80
N THR A 5 66.30 -60.75 42.45
CA THR A 5 65.25 -60.09 43.26
C THR A 5 65.41 -58.57 43.11
N GLY A 6 64.30 -57.81 43.13
CA GLY A 6 64.31 -56.36 42.97
C GLY A 6 63.54 -55.67 44.09
N LEU A 7 63.97 -54.46 44.46
CA LEU A 7 63.25 -53.59 45.40
C LEU A 7 62.07 -52.91 44.70
N GLY A 8 60.95 -52.78 45.39
CA GLY A 8 59.80 -52.00 44.91
C GLY A 8 59.94 -50.51 45.25
N ASN A 9 59.25 -49.66 44.50
CA ASN A 9 58.94 -48.27 44.86
C ASN A 9 57.49 -47.98 44.49
N SER A 10 56.79 -47.21 45.31
CA SER A 10 55.36 -46.90 45.16
C SER A 10 55.13 -45.63 44.36
N THR A 11 54.33 -45.70 43.29
CA THR A 11 53.89 -44.52 42.53
C THR A 11 52.64 -43.92 43.17
N THR A 12 52.67 -42.63 43.49
CA THR A 12 51.49 -41.85 43.91
C THR A 12 51.02 -40.95 42.77
N GLU A 13 49.97 -41.36 42.06
CA GLU A 13 49.29 -40.48 41.10
C GLU A 13 48.27 -39.60 41.83
N GLN A 14 48.23 -38.30 41.52
CA GLN A 14 47.17 -37.40 41.99
C GLN A 14 46.03 -37.33 40.97
N PRO A 15 44.75 -37.27 41.43
CA PRO A 15 43.61 -37.18 40.51
C PRO A 15 43.54 -35.80 39.84
N THR A 16 43.52 -35.80 38.51
CA THR A 16 43.40 -34.57 37.69
C THR A 16 42.02 -33.92 37.86
N PRO A 17 41.90 -32.58 37.98
CA PRO A 17 40.61 -31.92 38.06
C PRO A 17 39.83 -32.04 36.74
N ILE A 18 38.58 -32.51 36.81
CA ILE A 18 37.67 -32.51 35.65
C ILE A 18 37.11 -31.09 35.49
N GLN A 19 37.66 -30.32 34.55
CA GLN A 19 37.03 -29.06 34.13
C GLN A 19 35.75 -29.35 33.34
N SER A 20 34.60 -28.96 33.89
CA SER A 20 33.32 -29.03 33.18
C SER A 20 33.16 -27.80 32.29
N THR A 21 33.62 -27.91 31.05
CA THR A 21 33.48 -26.85 30.04
C THR A 21 32.01 -26.73 29.60
N MET A 22 31.31 -25.69 30.06
CA MET A 22 29.97 -25.38 29.53
C MET A 22 30.08 -24.89 28.08
N ILE A 23 29.72 -25.75 27.13
CA ILE A 23 29.63 -25.40 25.71
C ILE A 23 28.35 -24.60 25.49
N VAL A 24 28.44 -23.28 25.61
CA VAL A 24 27.38 -22.36 25.17
C VAL A 24 27.43 -22.31 23.64
N GLN A 25 26.61 -23.13 22.99
CA GLN A 25 26.30 -22.97 21.57
C GLN A 25 25.60 -21.61 21.39
N PRO A 26 26.05 -20.73 20.47
CA PRO A 26 25.27 -19.56 20.11
C PRO A 26 23.96 -20.02 19.48
N ILE A 27 22.83 -19.57 20.04
CA ILE A 27 21.53 -19.80 19.43
C ILE A 27 21.34 -18.72 18.36
N ASP A 28 21.62 -19.07 17.11
CA ASP A 28 21.33 -18.21 15.97
C ASP A 28 19.80 -18.12 15.76
N ILE A 29 19.19 -17.08 16.34
CA ILE A 29 17.76 -16.79 16.19
C ILE A 29 17.53 -16.20 14.79
N TYR A 30 17.49 -17.07 13.78
CA TYR A 30 16.91 -16.72 12.49
C TYR A 30 15.40 -16.50 12.64
N PRO A 31 14.82 -15.45 12.02
CA PRO A 31 13.38 -15.25 12.04
C PRO A 31 12.68 -16.40 11.32
N SER A 32 11.55 -16.86 11.87
CA SER A 32 10.70 -17.89 11.26
C SER A 32 10.26 -17.44 9.86
N ILE A 33 10.72 -18.16 8.84
CA ILE A 33 10.30 -17.93 7.44
C ILE A 33 8.82 -18.28 7.28
N ASP A 34 8.35 -19.31 8.01
CA ASP A 34 6.98 -19.85 8.03
C ASP A 34 5.98 -18.95 8.78
N SER A 35 6.21 -17.64 8.81
CA SER A 35 5.38 -16.69 9.60
C SER A 35 5.18 -15.32 8.95
N ILE A 36 5.89 -15.00 7.86
CA ILE A 36 5.50 -13.88 6.98
C ILE A 36 4.49 -14.43 5.97
N MET A 37 3.21 -14.38 6.34
CA MET A 37 2.13 -14.74 5.42
C MET A 37 2.11 -13.76 4.23
N ASP A 38 2.36 -14.24 3.02
CA ASP A 38 2.24 -13.44 1.80
C ASP A 38 0.83 -12.86 1.70
N ILE A 39 0.71 -11.53 1.86
CA ILE A 39 -0.59 -10.83 1.86
C ILE A 39 -1.07 -10.60 0.42
N ASN A 40 -1.25 -11.71 -0.31
CA ASN A 40 -1.60 -11.77 -1.73
C ASN A 40 -2.99 -11.16 -2.06
N ASN A 41 -3.85 -10.97 -1.04
CA ASN A 41 -5.14 -10.29 -1.18
C ASN A 41 -5.06 -8.80 -0.74
N THR A 42 -4.07 -8.07 -1.27
CA THR A 42 -3.86 -6.65 -0.98
C THR A 42 -4.57 -5.73 -1.97
N PHE A 43 -5.57 -4.98 -1.50
CA PHE A 43 -6.17 -3.90 -2.29
C PHE A 43 -5.30 -2.64 -2.18
N LYS A 44 -4.52 -2.37 -3.23
CA LYS A 44 -3.56 -1.26 -3.27
C LYS A 44 -4.18 -0.01 -3.90
N ILE A 45 -4.37 1.02 -3.10
CA ILE A 45 -4.73 2.38 -3.56
C ILE A 45 -3.44 3.19 -3.72
N THR A 46 -3.38 4.07 -4.72
CA THR A 46 -2.27 5.01 -4.91
C THR A 46 -2.82 6.30 -5.51
N THR A 47 -2.23 7.46 -5.18
CA THR A 47 -2.57 8.75 -5.77
C THR A 47 -1.33 9.36 -6.42
N ILE A 48 -1.47 9.92 -7.61
CA ILE A 48 -0.42 10.67 -8.30
C ILE A 48 -0.97 12.00 -8.84
N ASN A 49 -0.27 13.09 -8.56
CA ASN A 49 -0.43 14.32 -9.33
C ASN A 49 0.37 14.15 -10.63
N VAL A 50 -0.29 14.24 -11.79
CA VAL A 50 0.39 14.08 -13.09
C VAL A 50 0.77 15.40 -13.74
N SER A 51 0.17 16.52 -13.31
CA SER A 51 0.26 17.83 -13.98
C SER A 51 0.14 17.74 -15.51
N GLY A 52 -1.08 17.44 -15.96
CA GLY A 52 -1.47 17.26 -17.36
C GLY A 52 -1.36 15.84 -17.88
N LEU A 53 -2.42 15.34 -18.51
CA LEU A 53 -2.53 13.99 -19.11
C LEU A 53 -2.85 14.08 -20.61
N ASN A 54 -2.35 15.12 -21.27
CA ASN A 54 -2.66 15.52 -22.64
C ASN A 54 -1.89 14.76 -23.74
N THR A 55 -0.96 13.87 -23.40
CA THR A 55 -0.16 13.08 -24.37
C THR A 55 -0.35 11.58 -24.20
N ILE A 56 -0.37 10.85 -25.33
CA ILE A 56 -0.56 9.39 -25.38
C ILE A 56 0.52 8.66 -24.57
N LEU A 57 1.79 9.04 -24.73
CA LEU A 57 2.90 8.48 -23.96
C LEU A 57 2.69 8.57 -22.45
N LYS A 58 2.19 9.71 -21.95
CA LYS A 58 1.93 9.92 -20.52
C LYS A 58 0.69 9.13 -20.06
N GLN A 59 -0.29 8.96 -20.94
CA GLN A 59 -1.46 8.11 -20.70
C GLN A 59 -1.08 6.62 -20.56
N GLU A 60 -0.19 6.12 -21.42
CA GLU A 60 0.37 4.76 -21.36
C GLU A 60 1.26 4.57 -20.13
N GLN A 61 2.13 5.53 -19.82
CA GLN A 61 2.99 5.51 -18.62
C GLN A 61 2.18 5.37 -17.33
N VAL A 62 1.04 6.07 -17.20
CA VAL A 62 0.13 5.95 -16.04
C VAL A 62 -0.44 4.54 -15.89
N LEU A 63 -0.83 3.87 -16.98
CA LEU A 63 -1.30 2.47 -16.91
C LEU A 63 -0.17 1.47 -16.66
N ASN A 64 0.99 1.69 -17.27
CA ASN A 64 2.16 0.83 -17.05
C ASN A 64 2.62 0.93 -15.58
N TYR A 65 2.62 2.14 -15.00
CA TYR A 65 2.85 2.35 -13.58
C TYR A 65 1.84 1.58 -12.71
N MET A 66 0.54 1.66 -13.03
CA MET A 66 -0.52 0.91 -12.34
C MET A 66 -0.27 -0.60 -12.38
N LYS A 67 0.04 -1.15 -13.57
CA LYS A 67 0.24 -2.59 -13.81
C LYS A 67 1.50 -3.13 -13.14
N ILE A 68 2.66 -2.47 -13.35
CA ILE A 68 3.95 -2.86 -12.76
C ILE A 68 3.87 -2.89 -11.23
N ASN A 69 3.23 -1.89 -10.63
CA ASN A 69 3.14 -1.75 -9.18
C ASN A 69 1.98 -2.55 -8.54
N LYS A 70 1.24 -3.36 -9.32
CA LYS A 70 0.04 -4.11 -8.89
C LYS A 70 -0.98 -3.23 -8.16
N ILE A 71 -1.22 -2.02 -8.67
CA ILE A 71 -2.15 -1.04 -8.07
C ILE A 71 -3.59 -1.42 -8.46
N SER A 72 -4.45 -1.62 -7.46
CA SER A 72 -5.87 -1.96 -7.65
C SER A 72 -6.70 -0.74 -8.05
N CYS A 73 -6.38 0.41 -7.45
CA CYS A 73 -7.03 1.70 -7.68
C CYS A 73 -5.99 2.83 -7.74
N LEU A 74 -5.90 3.52 -8.87
CA LEU A 74 -5.01 4.66 -9.08
C LEU A 74 -5.83 5.95 -9.24
N ILE A 75 -5.63 6.87 -8.31
CA ILE A 75 -6.23 8.20 -8.31
C ILE A 75 -5.23 9.16 -8.99
N VAL A 76 -5.72 10.03 -9.87
CA VAL A 76 -4.91 10.92 -10.69
C VAL A 76 -5.44 12.35 -10.55
N THR A 77 -4.61 13.27 -10.05
CA THR A 77 -4.93 14.70 -9.88
C THR A 77 -4.17 15.57 -10.89
N GLU A 78 -4.65 16.79 -11.11
CA GLU A 78 -4.23 17.69 -12.20
C GLU A 78 -4.23 16.98 -13.57
N THR A 79 -5.33 16.34 -13.97
CA THR A 79 -5.37 15.72 -15.31
C THR A 79 -5.29 16.77 -16.43
N LYS A 80 -5.70 18.02 -16.18
CA LYS A 80 -5.70 19.16 -17.11
C LYS A 80 -6.32 18.82 -18.47
N LEU A 81 -7.53 18.27 -18.42
CA LEU A 81 -8.29 17.78 -19.57
C LEU A 81 -9.75 18.22 -19.49
N GLN A 82 -10.30 18.61 -20.64
CA GLN A 82 -11.74 18.77 -20.85
C GLN A 82 -12.46 17.42 -20.76
N THR A 83 -13.72 17.44 -20.33
CA THR A 83 -14.63 16.29 -20.20
C THR A 83 -14.73 15.47 -21.50
N ALA A 84 -14.74 16.14 -22.66
CA ALA A 84 -14.80 15.47 -23.96
C ALA A 84 -13.55 14.61 -24.21
N SER A 85 -12.36 15.17 -23.99
CA SER A 85 -11.07 14.48 -24.14
C SER A 85 -10.91 13.36 -23.11
N ALA A 86 -11.23 13.65 -21.85
CA ALA A 86 -11.18 12.71 -20.72
C ALA A 86 -11.97 11.42 -20.98
N LYS A 87 -13.18 11.53 -21.54
CA LYS A 87 -14.03 10.38 -21.91
C LYS A 87 -13.44 9.51 -23.03
N MET A 88 -12.56 10.05 -23.87
CA MET A 88 -12.04 9.35 -25.05
C MET A 88 -10.75 8.58 -24.78
N ILE A 89 -9.82 9.15 -24.02
CA ILE A 89 -8.41 8.71 -23.96
C ILE A 89 -8.16 7.31 -23.37
N TYR A 90 -9.17 6.67 -22.78
CA TYR A 90 -9.08 5.27 -22.33
C TYR A 90 -10.31 4.41 -22.69
N LYS A 91 -11.18 4.88 -23.59
CA LYS A 91 -12.45 4.20 -23.95
C LYS A 91 -12.26 2.75 -24.43
N ASP A 92 -11.10 2.45 -25.02
CA ASP A 92 -10.80 1.17 -25.67
C ASP A 92 -10.12 0.15 -24.72
N PHE A 93 -9.74 0.56 -23.49
CA PHE A 93 -9.06 -0.29 -22.51
C PHE A 93 -10.06 -1.09 -21.66
N LYS A 94 -10.31 -2.33 -22.07
CA LYS A 94 -11.36 -3.22 -21.50
C LYS A 94 -11.01 -3.84 -20.14
N ASP A 95 -9.80 -3.66 -19.64
CA ASP A 95 -9.31 -4.15 -18.36
C ASP A 95 -9.54 -3.18 -17.19
N ILE A 96 -9.90 -1.93 -17.48
CA ILE A 96 -10.11 -0.86 -16.49
C ILE A 96 -11.50 -0.22 -16.59
N THR A 97 -11.96 0.33 -15.47
CA THR A 97 -13.02 1.33 -15.41
C THR A 97 -12.39 2.66 -15.03
N THR A 98 -12.93 3.76 -15.58
CA THR A 98 -12.41 5.10 -15.33
C THR A 98 -13.54 6.06 -14.97
N TRP A 99 -13.33 6.85 -13.92
CA TRP A 99 -14.23 7.92 -13.51
C TRP A 99 -13.47 9.25 -13.55
N TRP A 100 -14.19 10.31 -13.90
CA TRP A 100 -13.62 11.63 -14.20
C TRP A 100 -14.46 12.71 -13.55
N SER A 101 -13.79 13.65 -12.89
CA SER A 101 -14.29 14.99 -12.64
C SER A 101 -13.38 15.98 -13.37
N CYS A 102 -13.96 16.71 -14.30
CA CYS A 102 -13.32 17.81 -15.02
C CYS A 102 -14.10 19.09 -14.68
N ASP A 103 -13.42 20.22 -14.76
CA ASP A 103 -14.03 21.54 -14.89
C ASP A 103 -13.67 21.96 -16.32
N ASP A 104 -14.65 22.13 -17.19
CA ASP A 104 -14.40 22.45 -18.61
C ASP A 104 -14.02 23.93 -18.81
N ASP A 105 -14.42 24.82 -17.91
CA ASP A 105 -14.10 26.25 -17.98
C ASP A 105 -12.66 26.51 -17.51
N ASN A 106 -12.23 25.86 -16.43
CA ASN A 106 -10.88 25.98 -15.85
C ASN A 106 -10.00 24.73 -16.09
N HIS A 107 -10.23 24.01 -17.18
CA HIS A 107 -9.59 22.70 -17.48
C HIS A 107 -8.05 22.69 -17.54
N PHE A 108 -7.36 23.83 -17.50
CA PHE A 108 -5.90 23.90 -17.37
C PHE A 108 -5.39 23.86 -15.92
N LEU A 109 -6.26 24.03 -14.93
CA LEU A 109 -5.90 24.15 -13.52
C LEU A 109 -6.26 22.90 -12.69
N THR A 110 -7.29 22.15 -13.08
CA THR A 110 -7.94 21.14 -12.24
C THR A 110 -7.99 19.76 -12.92
N GLY A 111 -8.88 18.88 -12.45
CA GLY A 111 -9.21 17.61 -13.06
C GLY A 111 -8.74 16.42 -12.21
N VAL A 112 -9.70 15.67 -11.66
CA VAL A 112 -9.46 14.48 -10.84
C VAL A 112 -10.06 13.25 -11.51
N ARG A 113 -9.34 12.13 -11.45
CA ARG A 113 -9.74 10.87 -12.07
C ARG A 113 -9.46 9.70 -11.15
N ILE A 114 -10.27 8.66 -11.25
CA ILE A 114 -9.99 7.34 -10.66
C ILE A 114 -9.90 6.29 -11.77
N ILE A 115 -8.87 5.45 -11.70
CA ILE A 115 -8.63 4.28 -12.56
C ILE A 115 -8.71 3.04 -11.66
N MET A 116 -9.46 2.02 -12.06
CA MET A 116 -9.58 0.78 -11.27
C MET A 116 -9.64 -0.42 -12.20
N ASN A 117 -8.99 -1.52 -11.82
CA ASN A 117 -9.14 -2.80 -12.52
C ASN A 117 -10.61 -3.26 -12.41
N ASN A 118 -11.18 -3.74 -13.52
CA ASN A 118 -12.55 -4.24 -13.60
C ASN A 118 -12.87 -5.40 -12.64
N ASP A 119 -11.86 -6.14 -12.18
CA ASP A 119 -11.99 -7.12 -11.08
C ASP A 119 -12.59 -6.52 -9.80
N TYR A 120 -12.31 -5.25 -9.53
CA TYR A 120 -12.77 -4.49 -8.36
C TYR A 120 -13.85 -3.45 -8.69
N ALA A 121 -13.82 -2.87 -9.89
CA ALA A 121 -14.75 -1.81 -10.29
C ALA A 121 -16.22 -2.27 -10.25
N LYS A 122 -16.47 -3.56 -10.48
CA LYS A 122 -17.80 -4.20 -10.38
C LYS A 122 -18.44 -4.15 -8.98
N TYR A 123 -17.69 -3.80 -7.94
CA TYR A 123 -18.19 -3.61 -6.57
C TYR A 123 -18.44 -2.14 -6.21
N VAL A 124 -18.17 -1.20 -7.12
CA VAL A 124 -18.50 0.22 -6.91
C VAL A 124 -19.99 0.41 -7.14
N ILE A 125 -20.73 0.69 -6.07
CA ILE A 125 -22.19 0.83 -6.10
C ILE A 125 -22.57 2.27 -6.52
N LYS A 126 -21.85 3.27 -6.00
CA LYS A 126 -22.16 4.68 -6.21
C LYS A 126 -20.92 5.52 -6.49
N LYS A 127 -21.07 6.51 -7.37
CA LYS A 127 -20.12 7.60 -7.60
C LYS A 127 -20.77 8.95 -7.25
N ASP A 128 -20.01 9.85 -6.66
CA ASP A 128 -20.35 11.27 -6.55
C ASP A 128 -19.23 12.07 -7.22
N ILE A 129 -19.58 13.11 -7.96
CA ILE A 129 -18.66 13.94 -8.75
C ILE A 129 -18.83 15.39 -8.31
N ILE A 130 -17.72 16.09 -8.08
CA ILE A 130 -17.70 17.53 -7.77
C ILE A 130 -16.71 18.20 -8.72
N GLU A 131 -17.20 19.19 -9.45
CA GLU A 131 -16.62 19.77 -10.67
C GLU A 131 -15.13 20.10 -10.54
N GLY A 132 -14.31 19.46 -11.39
CA GLY A 132 -12.84 19.53 -11.41
C GLY A 132 -12.10 19.00 -10.17
N GLN A 133 -12.76 18.83 -9.02
CA GLN A 133 -12.12 18.81 -7.70
C GLN A 133 -12.18 17.46 -6.97
N ALA A 134 -13.27 16.70 -7.06
CA ALA A 134 -13.40 15.46 -6.27
C ALA A 134 -14.25 14.37 -6.93
N LEU A 135 -13.95 13.13 -6.52
CA LEU A 135 -14.69 11.91 -6.85
C LEU A 135 -14.85 11.03 -5.59
N LYS A 136 -16.07 10.82 -5.09
CA LYS A 136 -16.35 9.73 -4.12
C LYS A 136 -16.69 8.48 -4.92
N LEU A 137 -16.08 7.34 -4.59
CA LEU A 137 -16.61 6.03 -4.93
C LEU A 137 -17.06 5.36 -3.63
N THR A 138 -18.24 4.75 -3.64
CA THR A 138 -18.81 4.08 -2.46
C THR A 138 -19.12 2.62 -2.81
N TYR A 139 -18.67 1.72 -1.93
CA TYR A 139 -18.85 0.26 -2.03
C TYR A 139 -20.06 -0.25 -1.21
N LYS A 140 -20.85 0.69 -0.68
CA LYS A 140 -22.15 0.60 0.01
C LYS A 140 -22.93 1.91 -0.31
N ASP A 141 -24.17 2.05 0.13
CA ASP A 141 -25.08 3.12 -0.33
C ASP A 141 -25.08 4.44 0.48
N GLU A 142 -25.70 5.50 -0.10
CA GLU A 142 -26.11 6.82 0.47
C GLU A 142 -25.14 8.08 0.38
N ILE A 143 -25.52 9.26 0.94
CA ILE A 143 -25.23 10.68 0.46
C ILE A 143 -25.17 11.73 1.65
N LEU A 144 -24.99 13.09 1.66
CA LEU A 144 -24.73 14.33 0.82
C LEU A 144 -24.17 15.48 1.79
N GLU A 145 -23.60 16.71 1.58
CA GLU A 145 -23.03 17.61 0.51
C GLU A 145 -21.75 18.44 0.95
N PHE A 146 -20.76 18.69 0.06
CA PHE A 146 -19.28 18.54 0.22
C PHE A 146 -18.56 18.52 1.60
N TYR A 147 -18.28 19.63 2.29
CA TYR A 147 -17.50 19.54 3.54
C TYR A 147 -18.35 19.00 4.69
N THR A 148 -19.64 19.36 4.71
CA THR A 148 -20.65 18.70 5.53
C THR A 148 -20.81 17.23 5.10
N LYS A 149 -20.75 16.89 3.79
CA LYS A 149 -20.63 15.51 3.23
C LYS A 149 -19.51 14.80 3.94
N LEU A 150 -18.32 15.38 4.02
CA LEU A 150 -17.16 14.72 4.59
C LEU A 150 -17.37 14.46 6.08
N GLU A 151 -17.80 15.43 6.88
CA GLU A 151 -18.04 15.20 8.32
C GLU A 151 -19.25 14.30 8.61
N GLU A 152 -20.35 14.44 7.87
CA GLU A 152 -21.55 13.62 7.98
C GLU A 152 -21.28 12.19 7.48
N ILE A 153 -20.60 11.98 6.36
CA ILE A 153 -20.16 10.66 5.89
C ILE A 153 -19.18 10.05 6.90
N LEU A 154 -18.16 10.79 7.36
CA LEU A 154 -17.22 10.32 8.39
C LEU A 154 -17.95 9.95 9.70
N THR A 155 -19.10 10.55 9.99
CA THR A 155 -19.93 10.29 11.17
C THR A 155 -20.97 9.17 10.97
N VAL A 156 -21.57 9.05 9.78
CA VAL A 156 -22.59 8.05 9.41
C VAL A 156 -21.92 6.71 9.08
N GLU A 157 -20.90 6.71 8.21
CA GLU A 157 -20.15 5.50 7.86
C GLU A 157 -19.45 4.91 9.11
N LYS A 158 -19.00 5.74 10.08
CA LYS A 158 -18.54 5.27 11.40
C LYS A 158 -19.63 4.51 12.16
N LYS A 159 -20.88 5.00 12.18
CA LYS A 159 -22.02 4.30 12.81
C LYS A 159 -22.35 3.00 12.08
N LEU A 160 -22.15 2.96 10.76
CA LEU A 160 -22.33 1.78 9.90
C LEU A 160 -21.13 0.79 9.92
N GLN A 161 -20.10 1.05 10.73
CA GLN A 161 -18.83 0.29 10.77
C GLN A 161 -18.11 0.16 9.41
N ALA A 162 -18.36 1.11 8.49
CA ALA A 162 -17.73 1.11 7.17
C ALA A 162 -16.29 1.62 7.23
N LYS A 163 -15.39 0.99 6.45
CA LYS A 163 -13.97 1.37 6.39
C LYS A 163 -13.75 2.43 5.32
N ILE A 164 -13.76 3.68 5.74
CA ILE A 164 -13.60 4.86 4.91
C ILE A 164 -12.10 5.06 4.59
N VAL A 165 -11.77 5.37 3.33
CA VAL A 165 -10.41 5.72 2.92
C VAL A 165 -10.46 6.96 2.03
N CYS A 166 -10.17 8.13 2.61
CA CYS A 166 -10.07 9.38 1.89
C CYS A 166 -8.64 9.53 1.33
N VAL A 167 -8.50 9.74 0.02
CA VAL A 167 -7.21 9.97 -0.62
C VAL A 167 -7.36 10.97 -1.76
N GLY A 168 -6.39 11.86 -1.91
CA GLY A 168 -6.35 12.91 -2.92
C GLY A 168 -5.16 13.83 -2.66
N ASP A 169 -5.01 14.84 -3.50
CA ASP A 169 -4.18 15.99 -3.18
C ASP A 169 -5.05 16.97 -2.39
N PHE A 170 -4.81 17.06 -1.07
CA PHE A 170 -5.62 17.87 -0.16
C PHE A 170 -5.15 19.33 -0.07
N ASN A 171 -4.01 19.68 -0.70
CA ASN A 171 -3.36 20.99 -0.62
C ASN A 171 -3.26 21.56 0.81
N ALA A 172 -3.03 20.67 1.79
CA ALA A 172 -3.02 20.99 3.22
C ALA A 172 -1.60 20.86 3.78
N SER A 173 -1.01 21.98 4.19
CA SER A 173 0.17 21.98 5.06
C SER A 173 -0.28 21.67 6.48
N TYR A 174 0.19 20.55 7.03
CA TYR A 174 0.03 20.28 8.47
C TYR A 174 1.19 20.93 9.20
N ASP A 175 0.92 22.02 9.92
CA ASP A 175 1.91 22.60 10.82
C ASP A 175 2.28 21.59 11.90
N THR A 176 3.55 21.19 11.92
CA THR A 176 4.10 20.40 13.03
C THR A 176 4.16 21.31 14.26
N ALA A 177 3.08 21.29 15.06
CA ALA A 177 3.05 21.91 16.37
C ALA A 177 4.03 21.17 17.31
N ILE A 178 5.30 21.56 17.23
CA ILE A 178 6.33 21.17 18.20
C ILE A 178 5.96 21.83 19.54
N ALA A 179 5.94 21.00 20.59
CA ALA A 179 5.60 21.40 21.96
C ALA A 179 6.75 22.11 22.69
#